data_AF-A0A7K1AF18-F1
#
_entry.id   AF-A0A7K1AF18-F1
#
_cell.length_a   1.000
_cell.length_b   1.000
_cell.length_c   1.000
_cell.angle_alpha   90.00
_cell.angle_beta   90.00
_cell.angle_gamma   90.00
#
_symmetry.space_group_name_H-M   'P 1'
#
loop_
_entity.id
_entity.type
_entity.pdbx_description
1 polymer ?
#
loop_
_entity_poly.entity_id
_entity_poly.type
_entity_poly.pdbx_seq_one_letter_code
_entity_poly.pdbx_strand_id
1 'polypeptide(L)'
;MAEIDRESLLAAHPLIDEIARQCATEMHLPGMQWGVVLGGELVLVGSVGAITDHSTRYRIASMTKSFTAAAVLSLRDEGVLALDVPVGL
;
A
#
# COMPACT_ATOMS: atom_id res chain seq x y z
N MET A 1 -5.83 -23.52 -0.64
CA MET A 1 -5.96 -22.24 -1.37
C MET A 1 -5.05 -22.38 -2.58
N ALA A 2 -5.55 -22.20 -3.81
CA ALA A 2 -4.68 -22.28 -4.98
C ALA A 2 -3.59 -21.22 -4.86
N GLU A 3 -2.35 -21.58 -5.17
CA GLU A 3 -1.25 -20.64 -5.20
C GLU A 3 -1.50 -19.66 -6.36
N ILE A 4 -1.50 -18.36 -6.07
CA ILE A 4 -1.73 -17.34 -7.10
C ILE A 4 -0.42 -17.20 -7.88
N ASP A 5 -0.42 -17.63 -9.14
CA ASP A 5 0.71 -17.41 -10.04
C ASP A 5 0.58 -16.08 -10.81
N ARG A 6 1.68 -15.71 -11.47
CA ARG A 6 1.76 -14.47 -12.25
C ARG A 6 0.76 -14.45 -13.41
N GLU A 7 0.58 -15.57 -14.10
CA GLU A 7 -0.29 -15.66 -15.27
C GLU A 7 -1.76 -15.40 -14.89
N SER A 8 -2.21 -16.06 -13.83
CA SER A 8 -3.53 -15.86 -13.24
C SER A 8 -3.73 -14.42 -12.76
N LEU A 9 -2.70 -13.80 -12.17
CA LEU A 9 -2.77 -12.41 -11.76
C LEU A 9 -2.89 -11.45 -12.96
N LEU A 10 -2.10 -11.66 -14.02
CA LEU A 10 -2.19 -10.87 -15.26
C LEU A 10 -3.57 -11.00 -15.91
N ALA A 11 -4.13 -12.22 -15.94
CA ALA A 11 -5.48 -12.47 -16.45
C ALA A 11 -6.57 -11.76 -15.63
N ALA A 12 -6.34 -11.51 -14.34
CA ALA A 12 -7.27 -10.80 -13.46
C ALA A 12 -7.19 -9.27 -13.57
N HIS A 13 -6.24 -8.70 -14.33
CA HIS A 13 -6.08 -7.25 -14.45
C HIS A 13 -7.39 -6.50 -14.81
N PRO A 14 -8.19 -6.92 -15.82
CA PRO A 14 -9.44 -6.22 -16.14
C PRO A 14 -10.44 -6.18 -14.99
N LEU A 15 -10.46 -7.24 -14.15
CA LEU A 15 -11.31 -7.30 -12.96
C LEU A 15 -10.83 -6.34 -11.88
N ILE A 16 -9.51 -6.24 -11.67
CA ILE A 16 -8.93 -5.30 -10.69
C ILE A 16 -9.22 -3.85 -11.11
N ASP A 17 -9.13 -3.55 -12.41
CA ASP A 17 -9.51 -2.25 -12.96
C ASP A 17 -11.00 -1.93 -12.74
N GLU A 18 -11.89 -2.91 -12.91
CA GLU A 18 -13.31 -2.76 -12.60
C GLU A 18 -13.54 -2.44 -11.13
N ILE A 19 -12.92 -3.20 -10.22
CA ILE A 19 -13.01 -2.94 -8.77
C ILE A 19 -12.51 -1.54 -8.44
N ALA A 20 -11.40 -1.10 -9.05
CA ALA A 20 -10.85 0.23 -8.83
C ALA A 20 -11.83 1.33 -9.29
N ARG A 21 -12.47 1.16 -10.46
CA ARG A 21 -13.47 2.10 -10.99
C ARG A 21 -14.73 2.14 -10.13
N GLN A 22 -15.22 0.98 -9.68
CA GLN A 22 -16.37 0.88 -8.79
C GLN A 22 -16.09 1.58 -7.46
N CYS A 23 -14.95 1.31 -6.83
CA CYS A 23 -14.53 1.96 -5.59
C CYS A 23 -14.45 3.48 -5.74
N ALA A 24 -13.81 3.97 -6.81
CA ALA A 24 -13.72 5.41 -7.06
C ALA A 24 -15.11 6.05 -7.23
N THR A 25 -16.04 5.35 -7.86
CA THR A 25 -17.42 5.82 -8.05
C THR A 25 -18.20 5.85 -6.73
N GLU A 26 -18.23 4.73 -6.00
CA GLU A 26 -18.97 4.60 -4.74
C GLU A 26 -18.47 5.57 -3.66
N MET A 27 -17.15 5.72 -3.58
CA MET A 27 -16.48 6.59 -2.61
C MET A 27 -16.32 8.03 -3.10
N HIS A 28 -16.82 8.37 -4.29
CA HIS A 28 -16.73 9.69 -4.91
C HIS A 28 -15.29 10.23 -4.96
N LEU A 29 -14.33 9.35 -5.25
CA LEU A 29 -12.92 9.70 -5.34
C LEU A 29 -12.64 10.39 -6.69
N PRO A 30 -11.95 11.55 -6.71
CA PRO A 30 -11.55 12.20 -7.96
C PRO A 30 -10.52 11.39 -8.76
N GLY A 31 -9.86 10.44 -8.11
CA GLY A 31 -8.98 9.46 -8.71
C GLY A 31 -8.31 8.58 -7.66
N MET A 32 -7.76 7.47 -8.11
CA MET A 32 -7.06 6.49 -7.28
C MET A 32 -5.95 5.84 -8.10
N GLN A 33 -4.89 5.42 -7.43
CA GLN A 33 -3.86 4.57 -8.00
C GLN A 33 -3.74 3.29 -7.19
N TRP A 34 -3.45 2.18 -7.87
CA TRP A 34 -3.38 0.87 -7.26
C TRP A 34 -2.21 0.08 -7.84
N GLY A 35 -1.75 -0.91 -7.08
CA GLY A 35 -0.72 -1.84 -7.52
C GLY A 35 -0.84 -3.17 -6.79
N VAL A 36 -0.45 -4.25 -7.46
CA VAL A 36 -0.45 -5.61 -6.89
C VAL A 36 0.96 -6.17 -6.87
N VAL A 37 1.39 -6.61 -5.70
CA VAL A 37 2.71 -7.19 -5.46
C VAL A 37 2.60 -8.70 -5.31
N LEU A 38 3.42 -9.45 -6.04
CA LEU A 38 3.55 -10.91 -5.95
C LEU A 38 5.04 -11.28 -5.92
N GLY A 39 5.45 -12.10 -4.96
CA GLY A 39 6.85 -12.53 -4.83
C GLY A 39 7.84 -11.38 -4.60
N GLY A 40 7.40 -10.27 -3.99
CA GLY A 40 8.23 -9.08 -3.79
C GLY A 40 8.33 -8.14 -5.00
N GLU A 41 7.70 -8.47 -6.12
CA GLU A 41 7.67 -7.65 -7.32
C GLU A 41 6.31 -6.98 -7.53
N LEU A 42 6.31 -5.72 -7.96
CA LEU A 42 5.11 -5.02 -8.41
C LEU A 42 4.73 -5.52 -9.81
N VAL A 43 3.70 -6.36 -9.90
CA VAL A 43 3.33 -7.08 -11.14
C VAL A 43 2.31 -6.30 -11.97
N LEU A 44 1.36 -5.66 -11.29
CA LEU A 44 0.32 -4.86 -11.92
C LEU A 44 0.27 -3.48 -11.26
N VAL A 45 -0.01 -2.46 -12.06
CA VAL A 45 -0.29 -1.10 -11.64
C VAL A 45 -1.43 -0.55 -12.49
N GLY A 46 -2.22 0.34 -11.90
CA GLY A 46 -3.25 1.04 -12.63
C GLY A 46 -3.74 2.28 -11.90
N SER A 47 -4.61 3.02 -12.58
CA SER A 47 -5.14 4.30 -12.08
C SER A 47 -6.54 4.53 -12.58
N VAL A 48 -7.34 5.22 -11.77
CA VAL A 48 -8.67 5.74 -12.12
C VAL A 48 -8.66 7.25 -11.93
N GLY A 49 -9.34 7.98 -12.81
CA GLY A 49 -9.41 9.43 -12.78
C GLY A 49 -8.35 10.10 -13.66
N ALA A 50 -8.24 11.44 -13.54
CA ALA A 50 -7.41 12.23 -14.45
C ALA A 50 -5.89 12.21 -14.13
N ILE A 51 -5.52 11.79 -12.92
CA ILE A 51 -4.12 11.70 -12.50
C ILE A 51 -3.63 10.27 -12.69
N THR A 52 -2.82 10.06 -13.73
CA THR A 52 -2.28 8.75 -14.12
C THR A 52 -0.78 8.60 -13.83
N ASP A 53 -0.10 9.66 -13.40
CA ASP A 53 1.33 9.61 -13.05
C ASP A 53 1.55 8.86 -11.73
N HIS A 54 2.18 7.69 -11.84
CA HIS A 54 2.51 6.82 -10.71
C HIS A 54 3.55 7.39 -9.73
N SER A 55 4.20 8.50 -10.06
CA SER A 55 5.06 9.24 -9.15
C SER A 55 4.32 10.25 -8.25
N THR A 56 3.01 10.43 -8.48
CA THR A 56 2.18 11.36 -7.70
C THR A 56 2.19 10.97 -6.22
N ARG A 57 2.45 11.94 -5.35
CA ARG A 57 2.48 11.74 -3.90
C ARG A 57 1.12 12.00 -3.27
N TYR A 58 0.65 11.04 -2.48
CA TYR A 58 -0.57 11.15 -1.69
C TYR A 58 -0.23 11.31 -0.20
N ARG A 59 -1.08 12.02 0.54
CA ARG A 59 -1.02 12.00 2.01
C ARG A 59 -1.60 10.68 2.50
N ILE A 60 -0.73 9.79 2.99
CA ILE A 60 -1.11 8.42 3.39
C ILE A 60 -1.73 8.31 4.80
N ALA A 61 -1.85 9.42 5.52
CA ALA A 61 -2.51 9.53 6.83
C ALA A 61 -2.06 8.44 7.82
N SER A 62 -3.00 7.65 8.38
CA SER A 62 -2.70 6.64 9.39
C SER A 62 -1.79 5.51 8.91
N MET A 63 -1.57 5.33 7.59
CA MET A 63 -0.58 4.37 7.08
C MET A 63 0.85 4.73 7.53
N THR A 64 1.12 5.99 7.89
CA THR A 64 2.39 6.44 8.48
C THR A 64 2.74 5.68 9.78
N LYS A 65 1.74 5.19 10.53
CA LYS A 65 1.95 4.49 11.81
C LYS A 65 2.84 3.25 11.65
N SER A 66 2.71 2.51 10.56
CA SER A 66 3.56 1.33 10.30
C SER A 66 5.02 1.72 10.14
N PHE A 67 5.31 2.86 9.49
CA PHE A 67 6.67 3.39 9.37
C PHE A 67 7.21 3.86 10.71
N THR A 68 6.40 4.58 11.50
CA THR A 68 6.79 4.99 12.86
C THR A 68 7.07 3.79 13.76
N ALA A 69 6.23 2.76 13.71
CA ALA A 69 6.43 1.52 14.47
C ALA A 69 7.72 0.81 14.03
N ALA A 70 7.97 0.68 12.71
CA ALA A 70 9.20 0.09 12.20
C ALA A 70 10.44 0.87 12.67
N ALA A 71 10.40 2.21 12.66
CA ALA A 71 11.50 3.03 13.16
C ALA A 71 11.74 2.84 14.67
N VAL A 72 10.68 2.80 15.48
CA VAL A 72 10.78 2.54 16.92
C VAL A 72 11.37 1.15 17.20
N LEU A 73 10.94 0.13 16.47
CA LEU A 73 11.45 -1.23 16.61
C LEU A 73 12.91 -1.34 16.17
N SER A 74 13.32 -0.65 15.09
CA SER A 74 14.73 -0.58 14.67
C SER A 74 15.60 0.03 15.78
N LEU A 75 15.18 1.16 16.36
CA LEU A 75 15.91 1.82 17.44
C LEU A 75 16.01 0.96 18.71
N ARG A 76 14.98 0.15 19.00
CA ARG A 76 15.04 -0.86 20.07
C ARG A 76 16.10 -1.91 19.77
N ASP A 77 16.10 -2.46 18.55
CA ASP A 77 17.01 -3.52 18.14
C ASP A 77 18.47 -3.04 18.10
N GLU A 78 18.67 -1.76 17.81
CA GLU A 78 19.96 -1.05 17.88
C GLU A 78 20.38 -0.68 19.33
N GLY A 79 19.52 -0.91 20.33
CA GLY A 79 19.80 -0.59 21.73
C GLY A 79 19.73 0.90 22.08
N VAL A 80 19.17 1.74 21.19
CA VAL A 80 19.03 3.19 21.39
C VAL A 80 17.90 3.53 22.36
N LEU A 81 16.85 2.69 22.40
CA LEU A 81 15.73 2.81 23.34
C LEU A 81 15.29 1.42 23.84
N ALA A 82 14.51 1.39 24.91
CA ALA A 82 13.84 0.20 25.40
C ALA A 82 12.34 0.46 25.55
N LEU A 83 11.51 -0.49 25.12
CA LEU A 83 10.05 -0.32 25.08
C LEU A 83 9.41 -0.30 26.47
N ASP A 84 10.03 -0.96 27.45
CA ASP A 84 9.54 -1.04 28.83
C ASP A 84 9.99 0.17 29.69
N VAL A 85 10.76 1.09 29.11
CA VAL A 85 11.16 2.33 29.79
C VAL A 85 10.02 3.34 29.65
N PRO A 86 9.49 3.89 30.77
CA PRO A 86 8.47 4.92 30.73
C PRO A 86 8.91 6.13 29.91
N VAL A 87 7.97 6.70 29.16
CA VAL A 87 8.20 7.99 28.48
C VAL A 87 7.99 9.11 29.51
N GLY A 88 9.06 9.66 30.07
CA GLY A 88 9.00 10.74 31.07
C GLY A 88 10.29 10.93 31.88
N LEU A 89 10.27 11.91 32.79
CA LEU A 89 11.24 12.06 33.88
C LEU A 89 10.84 11.21 35.09
#